data_AF-A0A017SF20-F1
#
_entry.id   AF-A0A017SF20-F1
#
_cell.length_a   1.000
_cell.length_b   1.000
_cell.length_c   1.000
_cell.angle_alpha   90.00
_cell.angle_beta   90.00
_cell.angle_gamma   90.00
#
_symmetry.space_group_name_H-M   'P 1'
#
loop_
_entity.id
_entity.type
_entity.pdbx_description
1 polymer ?
#
loop_
_entity_poly.entity_id
_entity_poly.type
_entity_poly.pdbx_seq_one_letter_code
_entity_poly.pdbx_strand_id
1 'polypeptide(L)'
;TAAHPFVFPNTTNTTGGHAIIRNSCAYPLYLWSVGASISPQYTLPAYHSYREPFRHDAVSGGVALKVTTAPNGLFTGKPQTIFAYNLNVNASSVWYDLSDVFGDPFEGSKVKVGVVSGRGGKTSVEEGLRWEDGVPPRGSQVRVAGAREDLSVEFC
;
A
#
# COMPACT_ATOMS: atom_id res chain seq x y z
N THR A 1 -37.10 -16.23 -37.09
CA THR A 1 -35.64 -16.22 -36.85
C THR A 1 -35.20 -14.79 -36.59
N ALA A 2 -34.91 -14.42 -35.34
CA ALA A 2 -34.35 -13.12 -35.00
C ALA A 2 -33.40 -13.30 -33.80
N ALA A 3 -32.10 -13.30 -34.08
CA ALA A 3 -31.07 -13.33 -33.05
C ALA A 3 -30.89 -11.91 -32.51
N HIS A 4 -31.17 -11.72 -31.22
CA HIS A 4 -30.86 -10.49 -30.49
C HIS A 4 -29.34 -10.46 -30.25
N PRO A 5 -28.65 -9.33 -30.52
CA PRO A 5 -27.24 -9.22 -30.19
C PRO A 5 -27.12 -9.11 -28.67
N PHE A 6 -26.46 -10.09 -28.05
CA PHE A 6 -25.99 -9.97 -26.68
C PHE A 6 -24.94 -8.87 -26.64
N VAL A 7 -25.34 -7.70 -26.12
CA VAL A 7 -24.41 -6.66 -25.71
C VAL A 7 -23.73 -7.17 -24.44
N PHE A 8 -22.54 -7.74 -24.58
CA PHE A 8 -21.67 -7.94 -23.43
C PHE A 8 -21.30 -6.56 -22.88
N PRO A 9 -21.52 -6.28 -21.58
CA PRO A 9 -20.98 -5.07 -21.01
C PRO A 9 -19.47 -5.11 -21.21
N ASN A 10 -18.95 -4.08 -21.89
CA ASN A 10 -17.53 -3.85 -22.04
C ASN A 10 -16.96 -3.67 -20.63
N THR A 11 -16.44 -4.74 -20.03
CA THR A 11 -15.62 -4.66 -18.83
C THR A 11 -14.37 -3.90 -19.24
N THR A 12 -14.41 -2.58 -19.07
CA THR A 12 -13.21 -1.78 -19.00
C THR A 12 -12.40 -2.37 -17.88
N ASN A 13 -11.44 -3.22 -18.22
CA ASN A 13 -10.35 -3.62 -17.35
C ASN A 13 -9.60 -2.33 -17.04
N THR A 14 -10.06 -1.58 -16.04
CA THR A 14 -9.39 -0.40 -15.52
C THR A 14 -8.06 -0.91 -15.00
N THR A 15 -7.04 -0.78 -15.84
CA THR A 15 -5.64 -1.06 -15.53
C THR A 15 -5.16 0.03 -14.58
N GLY A 16 -5.65 -0.03 -13.34
CA GLY A 16 -5.22 0.80 -12.22
C GLY A 16 -3.90 0.30 -11.64
N GLY A 17 -3.25 1.16 -10.88
CA GLY A 17 -2.06 0.85 -10.10
C GLY A 17 -2.39 -0.01 -8.89
N HIS A 18 -1.33 -0.40 -8.19
CA HIS A 18 -1.38 -1.31 -7.05
C HIS A 18 -0.63 -0.74 -5.86
N ALA A 19 -1.12 -1.08 -4.66
CA ALA A 19 -0.35 -0.97 -3.44
C ALA A 19 0.46 -2.27 -3.26
N ILE A 20 1.78 -2.13 -3.09
CA ILE A 20 2.73 -3.24 -2.96
C ILE A 20 3.49 -3.08 -1.66
N ILE A 21 3.55 -4.16 -0.87
CA ILE A 21 4.37 -4.26 0.33
C ILE A 21 5.47 -5.28 0.03
N ARG A 22 6.73 -4.84 0.07
CA ARG A 22 7.91 -5.67 -0.11
C ARG A 22 8.58 -5.88 1.24
N ASN A 23 8.69 -7.14 1.65
CA ASN A 23 9.45 -7.53 2.81
C ASN A 23 10.82 -8.00 2.34
N SER A 24 11.88 -7.21 2.52
CA SER A 24 13.26 -7.68 2.36
C SER A 24 13.97 -7.88 3.69
N CYS A 25 13.21 -7.89 4.80
CA CYS A 25 13.68 -8.36 6.09
C CYS A 25 13.91 -9.87 6.08
N ALA A 26 14.77 -10.35 6.97
CA ALA A 26 15.06 -11.77 7.15
C ALA A 26 13.98 -12.53 7.97
N TYR A 27 12.86 -11.89 8.29
CA TYR A 27 11.78 -12.41 9.13
C TYR A 27 10.41 -12.07 8.53
N PRO A 28 9.33 -12.80 8.89
CA PRO A 28 8.01 -12.51 8.35
C PRO A 28 7.43 -11.21 8.90
N LEU A 29 6.64 -10.53 8.08
CA LEU A 29 5.79 -9.40 8.48
C LEU A 29 4.33 -9.82 8.52
N TYR A 30 3.53 -9.09 9.29
CA TYR A 30 2.10 -9.34 9.43
C TYR A 30 1.34 -8.13 8.95
N LEU A 31 0.43 -8.34 8.00
CA LEU A 31 -0.20 -7.30 7.21
C LEU A 31 -1.72 -7.40 7.30
N TRP A 32 -2.38 -6.24 7.34
CA TRP A 32 -3.82 -6.10 7.15
C TRP A 32 -4.12 -4.98 6.15
N SER A 33 -5.08 -5.23 5.26
CA SER A 33 -5.71 -4.19 4.44
C SER A 33 -6.95 -3.68 5.17
N VAL A 34 -6.96 -2.39 5.49
CA VAL A 34 -7.98 -1.77 6.35
C VAL A 34 -8.67 -0.64 5.60
N GLY A 35 -9.99 -0.75 5.42
CA GLY A 35 -10.88 0.34 5.02
C GLY A 35 -12.12 0.34 5.91
N ALA A 36 -13.32 0.32 5.32
CA ALA A 36 -14.58 0.08 6.04
C ALA A 36 -14.60 -1.28 6.77
N SER A 37 -13.88 -2.26 6.22
CA SER A 37 -13.64 -3.57 6.80
C SER A 37 -12.14 -3.83 6.97
N ILE A 38 -11.82 -4.78 7.83
CA ILE A 38 -10.45 -5.24 8.08
C ILE A 38 -10.30 -6.61 7.42
N SER A 39 -9.28 -6.79 6.59
CA SER A 39 -8.97 -8.11 6.01
C SER A 39 -8.56 -9.11 7.10
N PRO A 40 -8.58 -10.43 6.83
CA PRO A 40 -7.80 -11.37 7.62
C PRO A 40 -6.31 -10.97 7.63
N GLN A 41 -5.57 -11.41 8.66
CA GLN A 41 -4.12 -11.24 8.68
C GLN A 41 -3.48 -11.97 7.50
N TYR A 42 -2.60 -11.28 6.79
CA TYR A 42 -1.70 -11.88 5.82
C TYR A 42 -0.30 -11.98 6.44
N THR A 43 0.22 -13.20 6.57
CA THR A 43 1.61 -13.42 6.96
C THR A 43 2.48 -13.32 5.70
N LEU A 44 3.25 -12.24 5.59
CA LEU A 44 4.15 -11.99 4.48
C LEU A 44 5.54 -12.55 4.81
N PRO A 45 5.98 -13.66 4.18
CA PRO A 45 7.27 -14.26 4.51
C PRO A 45 8.45 -13.35 4.14
N ALA A 46 9.62 -13.66 4.69
CA ALA A 46 10.88 -12.96 4.40
C ALA A 46 11.18 -12.99 2.89
N TYR A 47 11.60 -11.86 2.30
CA TYR A 47 11.93 -11.72 0.88
C TYR A 47 10.77 -11.91 -0.10
N HIS A 48 9.52 -11.78 0.37
CA HIS A 48 8.32 -11.84 -0.47
C HIS A 48 7.63 -10.48 -0.59
N SER A 49 6.63 -10.42 -1.46
CA SER A 49 5.80 -9.22 -1.63
C SER A 49 4.32 -9.54 -1.58
N TYR A 50 3.55 -8.64 -0.99
CA TYR A 50 2.11 -8.56 -1.09
C TYR A 50 1.70 -7.48 -2.08
N ARG A 51 0.57 -7.68 -2.77
CA ARG A 51 0.04 -6.73 -3.77
C ARG A 51 -1.48 -6.74 -3.76
N GLU A 52 -2.08 -5.56 -3.73
CA GLU A 52 -3.51 -5.36 -3.98
C GLU A 52 -3.74 -4.24 -5.00
N PRO A 53 -4.78 -4.32 -5.85
CA PRO A 53 -5.17 -3.19 -6.69
C PRO A 53 -5.64 -2.03 -5.81
N PHE A 54 -5.38 -0.79 -6.23
CA PHE A 54 -5.98 0.35 -5.54
C PHE A 54 -7.50 0.26 -5.58
N ARG A 55 -8.12 0.53 -4.44
CA ARG A 55 -9.58 0.66 -4.32
C ARG A 55 -9.95 1.97 -3.62
N HIS A 56 -11.09 2.52 -4.01
CA HIS A 56 -11.72 3.60 -3.26
C HIS A 56 -12.65 2.99 -2.21
N ASP A 57 -12.53 3.43 -0.96
CA ASP A 57 -13.40 3.02 0.14
C ASP A 57 -14.32 4.17 0.52
N ALA A 58 -15.60 4.09 0.18
CA ALA A 58 -16.53 5.21 0.32
C ALA A 58 -16.88 5.55 1.79
N VAL A 59 -16.62 4.66 2.74
CA VAL A 59 -16.97 4.87 4.15
C VAL A 59 -15.81 5.50 4.91
N SER A 60 -14.60 4.97 4.74
CA SER A 60 -13.39 5.48 5.40
C SER A 60 -12.66 6.56 4.60
N GLY A 61 -12.99 6.71 3.31
CA GLY A 61 -12.34 7.63 2.38
C GLY A 61 -11.01 7.12 1.81
N GLY A 62 -10.54 5.96 2.28
CA GLY A 62 -9.17 5.49 2.04
C GLY A 62 -8.93 4.04 2.40
N VAL A 63 -7.70 3.58 2.17
CA VAL A 63 -7.23 2.26 2.60
C VAL A 63 -5.90 2.42 3.30
N ALA A 64 -5.71 1.66 4.38
CA ALA A 64 -4.47 1.58 5.11
C ALA A 64 -3.95 0.13 5.10
N LEU A 65 -2.75 -0.05 4.55
CA LEU A 65 -1.97 -1.27 4.73
C LEU A 65 -1.17 -1.15 6.02
N LYS A 66 -1.60 -1.87 7.05
CA LYS A 66 -0.98 -1.85 8.38
C LYS A 66 -0.05 -3.04 8.54
N VAL A 67 1.21 -2.76 8.88
CA VAL A 67 2.29 -3.74 8.93
C VAL A 67 2.89 -3.81 10.33
N THR A 68 3.05 -5.01 10.87
CA THR A 68 3.70 -5.26 12.17
C THR A 68 4.76 -6.35 12.04
N THR A 69 5.74 -6.34 12.95
CA THR A 69 6.78 -7.40 13.07
C THR A 69 6.36 -8.53 14.01
N ALA A 70 5.26 -8.36 14.75
CA ALA A 70 4.71 -9.35 15.66
C ALA A 70 3.37 -9.90 15.15
N PRO A 71 3.10 -11.22 15.30
CA PRO A 71 1.84 -11.82 14.90
C PRO A 71 0.67 -11.21 15.67
N ASN A 72 -0.46 -11.04 14.99
CA ASN A 72 -1.67 -10.42 15.54
C ASN A 72 -1.48 -8.97 16.05
N GLY A 73 -0.40 -8.31 15.64
CA GLY A 73 0.03 -7.02 16.16
C GLY A 73 -1.02 -5.90 16.07
N LEU A 74 -1.87 -5.93 15.04
CA LEU A 74 -2.98 -4.99 14.87
C LEU A 74 -3.92 -4.95 16.09
N PHE A 75 -4.21 -6.11 16.69
CA PHE A 75 -5.19 -6.26 17.77
C PHE A 75 -4.55 -6.35 19.16
N THR A 76 -3.23 -6.45 19.24
CA THR A 76 -2.48 -6.55 20.51
C THR A 76 -1.67 -5.30 20.84
N GLY A 77 -1.93 -4.17 20.17
CA GLY A 77 -1.27 -2.90 20.42
C GLY A 77 0.24 -2.90 20.14
N LYS A 78 0.69 -3.71 19.18
CA LYS A 78 2.10 -3.72 18.77
C LYS A 78 2.39 -2.51 17.87
N PRO A 79 3.66 -2.05 17.80
CA PRO A 79 4.07 -1.02 16.86
C PRO A 79 3.65 -1.37 15.42
N GLN A 80 3.16 -0.38 14.68
CA GLN A 80 2.63 -0.57 13.33
C GLN A 80 3.13 0.53 12.40
N THR A 81 3.66 0.14 11.25
CA THR A 81 3.82 1.06 10.12
C THR A 81 2.59 0.99 9.25
N ILE A 82 2.06 2.15 8.91
CA ILE A 82 0.83 2.34 8.16
C ILE A 82 1.19 3.01 6.84
N PHE A 83 0.96 2.29 5.75
CA PHE A 83 0.93 2.88 4.42
C PHE A 83 -0.52 3.15 4.04
N ALA A 84 -0.92 4.43 4.04
CA ALA A 84 -2.28 4.83 3.69
C ALA A 84 -2.34 5.34 2.25
N TYR A 85 -3.42 5.03 1.54
CA TYR A 85 -3.69 5.57 0.22
C TYR A 85 -5.17 5.90 0.02
N ASN A 86 -5.44 6.96 -0.75
CA ASN A 86 -6.77 7.42 -1.14
C ASN A 86 -6.83 7.54 -2.66
N LEU A 87 -7.59 6.66 -3.32
CA LEU A 87 -7.79 6.70 -4.76
C LEU A 87 -8.84 7.76 -5.13
N ASN A 88 -8.41 8.81 -5.82
CA ASN A 88 -9.30 9.79 -6.44
C ASN A 88 -9.56 9.40 -7.90
N VAL A 89 -10.69 8.70 -8.12
CA VAL A 89 -11.08 8.20 -9.44
C VAL A 89 -11.30 9.34 -10.44
N ASN A 90 -11.85 10.48 -9.99
CA ASN A 90 -12.16 11.63 -10.85
C ASN A 90 -10.91 12.36 -11.33
N ALA A 91 -9.90 12.50 -10.46
CA ALA A 91 -8.63 13.16 -10.79
C ALA A 91 -7.58 12.19 -11.36
N SER A 92 -7.89 10.89 -11.44
CA SER A 92 -6.94 9.84 -11.84
C SER A 92 -5.64 9.87 -11.03
N SER A 93 -5.76 10.12 -9.72
CA SER A 93 -4.62 10.22 -8.81
C SER A 93 -4.81 9.37 -7.56
N VAL A 94 -3.71 9.02 -6.91
CA VAL A 94 -3.68 8.38 -5.60
C VAL A 94 -2.88 9.25 -4.65
N TRP A 95 -3.50 9.65 -3.55
CA TRP A 95 -2.82 10.31 -2.44
C TRP A 95 -2.33 9.26 -1.48
N TYR A 96 -1.16 9.44 -0.90
CA TYR A 96 -0.61 8.47 0.04
C TYR A 96 0.32 9.10 1.06
N ASP A 97 0.52 8.40 2.16
CA ASP A 97 1.52 8.71 3.18
C ASP A 97 2.05 7.43 3.82
N LEU A 98 3.05 7.62 4.69
CA LEU A 98 3.58 6.59 5.57
C LEU A 98 3.61 7.17 6.99
N SER A 99 3.21 6.39 7.98
CA SER A 99 3.21 6.80 9.40
C SER A 99 3.40 5.60 10.32
N ASP A 100 3.86 5.85 11.54
CA ASP A 100 3.94 4.84 12.60
C ASP A 100 2.95 5.16 13.73
N VAL A 101 2.43 4.10 14.35
CA VAL A 101 1.61 4.16 15.57
C VAL A 101 2.08 3.12 16.57
N PHE A 102 1.94 3.44 17.86
CA PHE A 102 2.34 2.58 18.97
C PHE A 102 3.85 2.27 19.04
N GLY A 103 4.68 3.12 18.43
CA GLY A 103 6.14 2.99 18.35
C GLY A 103 6.61 2.71 16.92
N ASP A 104 7.91 2.47 16.76
CA ASP A 104 8.57 2.36 15.45
C ASP A 104 8.98 0.89 15.18
N PRO A 105 8.18 0.08 14.47
CA PRO A 105 8.41 -1.36 14.33
C PRO A 105 9.68 -1.73 13.57
N PHE A 106 10.23 -0.79 12.80
CA PHE A 106 11.41 -0.98 11.95
C PHE A 106 12.57 -0.10 12.36
N GLU A 107 12.60 0.44 13.59
CA GLU A 107 13.73 1.22 14.10
C GLU A 107 15.07 0.49 13.84
N GLY A 108 16.03 1.20 13.26
CA GLY A 108 17.32 0.68 12.83
C GLY A 108 17.33 0.00 11.45
N SER A 109 16.19 -0.07 10.75
CA SER A 109 16.05 -0.66 9.42
C SER A 109 15.34 0.29 8.46
N LYS A 110 15.80 0.36 7.21
CA LYS A 110 15.25 1.27 6.23
C LYS A 110 13.79 0.95 5.88
N VAL A 111 12.96 1.99 5.77
CA VAL A 111 11.63 1.91 5.15
C VAL A 111 11.52 2.97 4.05
N LYS A 112 11.03 2.61 2.87
CA LYS A 112 10.92 3.56 1.74
C LYS A 112 9.70 3.28 0.89
N VAL A 113 9.10 4.35 0.35
CA VAL A 113 8.04 4.29 -0.66
C VAL A 113 8.62 4.66 -2.02
N GLY A 114 8.35 3.85 -3.03
CA GLY A 114 8.73 4.11 -4.42
C GLY A 114 7.53 4.06 -5.36
N VAL A 115 7.53 4.95 -6.35
CA VAL A 115 6.59 4.92 -7.47
C VAL A 115 7.20 4.08 -8.58
N VAL A 116 6.43 3.14 -9.12
CA VAL A 116 6.84 2.27 -10.22
C VAL A 116 5.99 2.62 -11.45
N SER A 117 6.61 3.28 -12.42
CA SER A 117 5.94 3.76 -13.63
C SER A 117 6.21 2.86 -14.85
N GLY A 118 5.19 2.16 -15.35
CA GLY A 118 5.24 1.36 -16.59
C GLY A 118 5.65 -0.12 -16.43
N ARG A 119 5.36 -0.96 -17.44
CA ARG A 119 5.79 -2.38 -17.45
C ARG A 119 7.31 -2.45 -17.63
N GLY A 120 8.03 -2.78 -16.55
CA GLY A 120 9.50 -2.71 -16.49
C GLY A 120 10.04 -1.36 -15.98
N GLY A 121 9.18 -0.56 -15.34
CA GLY A 121 9.42 0.82 -14.93
C GLY A 121 10.56 1.05 -13.95
N LYS A 122 11.28 2.16 -14.15
CA LYS A 122 12.23 2.70 -13.17
C LYS A 122 11.46 3.01 -11.88
N THR A 123 11.96 2.51 -10.74
CA THR A 123 11.47 2.95 -9.43
C THR A 123 12.10 4.29 -9.12
N SER A 124 11.32 5.37 -9.19
CA SER A 124 11.69 6.61 -8.52
C SER A 124 11.32 6.45 -7.06
N VAL A 125 12.31 6.29 -6.20
CA VAL A 125 12.07 6.46 -4.77
C VAL A 125 11.82 7.94 -4.59
N GLU A 126 10.60 8.29 -4.18
CA GLU A 126 10.32 9.69 -3.91
C GLU A 126 11.28 10.16 -2.82
N GLU A 127 11.97 11.26 -3.09
CA GLU A 127 12.96 11.83 -2.19
C GLU A 127 12.37 12.14 -0.79
N GLY A 128 11.03 12.19 -0.67
CA GLY A 128 10.33 12.54 0.56
C GLY A 128 9.86 11.41 1.47
N LEU A 129 9.67 10.17 0.99
CA LEU A 129 9.14 9.07 1.82
C LEU A 129 10.16 7.95 1.95
N ARG A 130 11.23 8.28 2.65
CA ARG A 130 12.33 7.39 2.97
C ARG A 130 12.77 7.65 4.41
N TRP A 131 12.67 6.62 5.23
CA TRP A 131 13.11 6.59 6.62
C TRP A 131 14.36 5.74 6.66
N GLU A 132 15.53 6.39 6.75
CA GLU A 132 16.82 5.71 6.68
C GLU A 132 17.05 4.78 7.88
N ASP A 133 16.52 5.15 9.03
CA ASP A 133 16.57 4.42 10.31
C ASP A 133 15.21 3.81 10.68
N GLY A 134 14.24 3.79 9.76
CA GLY A 134 12.92 3.20 9.98
C GLY A 134 12.01 4.01 10.89
N VAL A 135 12.39 5.25 11.22
CA VAL A 135 11.62 6.17 12.05
C VAL A 135 11.04 7.29 11.18
N PRO A 136 9.74 7.63 11.31
CA PRO A 136 9.15 8.74 10.55
C PRO A 136 9.80 10.09 10.90
N PRO A 137 10.00 10.98 9.91
CA PRO A 137 10.39 12.35 10.19
C PRO A 137 9.24 13.09 10.89
N ARG A 138 9.54 14.25 11.48
CA ARG A 138 8.51 15.11 12.08
C ARG A 138 7.56 15.66 11.02
N GLY A 139 6.27 15.65 11.33
CA GLY A 139 5.22 16.23 10.49
C GLY A 139 4.69 15.27 9.42
N SER A 140 3.53 15.62 8.85
CA SER A 140 2.86 14.79 7.85
C SER A 140 3.56 14.91 6.47
N GLN A 141 3.81 13.77 5.84
CA GLN A 141 4.46 13.67 4.53
C GLN A 141 3.51 13.05 3.49
N VAL A 142 2.45 13.77 3.15
CA VAL A 142 1.51 13.34 2.11
C VAL A 142 2.11 13.59 0.72
N ARG A 143 1.89 12.64 -0.18
CA ARG A 143 2.37 12.64 -1.57
C ARG A 143 1.25 12.20 -2.53
N VAL A 144 1.48 12.39 -3.84
CA VAL A 144 0.50 12.09 -4.88
C VAL A 144 1.18 11.43 -6.08
N ALA A 145 0.62 10.32 -6.55
CA ALA A 145 1.02 9.64 -7.77
C ALA A 145 -0.16 9.46 -8.72
N GLY A 146 0.11 9.05 -9.96
CA GLY A 146 -0.93 8.69 -10.92
C GLY A 146 -1.66 7.41 -10.51
N ALA A 147 -2.97 7.34 -10.70
CA ALA A 147 -3.79 6.17 -10.35
C ALA A 147 -3.45 4.89 -11.14
N ARG A 148 -2.56 4.97 -12.13
CA ARG A 148 -2.07 3.83 -12.93
C ARG A 148 -0.65 3.38 -12.53
N GLU A 149 0.00 4.11 -11.63
CA GLU A 149 1.35 3.80 -11.16
C GLU A 149 1.25 2.88 -9.96
N ASP A 150 2.18 1.92 -9.83
CA ASP A 150 2.21 1.11 -8.62
C ASP A 150 2.99 1.88 -7.54
N LEU A 151 2.50 1.81 -6.30
CA LEU A 151 3.21 2.30 -5.12
C LEU A 151 3.76 1.12 -4.35
N SER A 152 5.08 1.09 -4.12
CA SER A 152 5.76 0.02 -3.42
C SER A 152 6.41 0.54 -2.15
N VAL A 153 6.01 -0.02 -1.01
CA VAL A 153 6.70 0.16 0.27
C VAL A 153 7.67 -0.99 0.46
N GLU A 154 8.93 -0.69 0.72
CA GLU A 154 9.97 -1.67 0.99
C GLU A 154 10.47 -1.53 2.43
N PHE A 155 10.45 -2.65 3.16
CA PHE A 155 10.88 -2.79 4.54
C PHE A 155 12.14 -3.66 4.59
N CYS A 156 13.21 -3.12 5.19
CA CYS A 156 14.57 -3.67 5.16
C CYS A 156 15.08 -3.86 3.71
#